data_AF-A0A875RXX5-F1
#
_entry.id   AF-A0A875RXX5-F1
#
_cell.length_a   1.000
_cell.length_b   1.000
_cell.length_c   1.000
_cell.angle_alpha   90.00
_cell.angle_beta   90.00
_cell.angle_gamma   90.00
#
_symmetry.space_group_name_H-M   'P 1'
#
loop_
_entity.id
_entity.type
_entity.pdbx_description
1 polymer ?
#
loop_
_entity_poly.entity_id
_entity_poly.type
_entity_poly.pdbx_seq_one_letter_code
_entity_poly.pdbx_strand_id
1 'polypeptide(L)'
;MVGVQIQGWRNASQQDLVNFISRKSRIILQNVQSNMSSGVLTAFVRSMKDAEELEKCSGIRFAGDTLRIQIIDPVGISGDGRNQVTMNTISILRSFLRARYNASAKMLDLTNMVNDQTLVQNGLFSSSTTSSKFFPALMKLATQDKMDVESINLSDNRLDDNCRYLTELALSYPKLKNLAIGNNKISRLEFFNRLKNKFPYLRELIVSGNPLVANDNPTVLKGIVDIFPRLIIINGQQVRDEAKVNALFNFPVVTKSMFFETPDLSKVAANFIAAYLNMWDGQRHDLLQLYTPDSQFSYQVDTTRVGDAPSGPMSSANGSAGSSWSHYLSHSRNLKRVSGARSRMIRLFVGTDAIGKAFQALPKTQHSLQQNPNLYSMETISFPPLNGMQITLHGEFNETAHPEQPFPEHKSSNRGGRYNNQSRGGSRLEKRSFDRAFVVIPGPGGSFIVASDMLLVKPYSGNLAWSEEQRPVSAPSAVAVIPPVGLASNGVAVPGIGATSNMAPVALAPNQIFPPDVAAKLSPEQQQLVLKIMHETRLNLQFTIMLCEQSNWNYAAAGQNFANSKSQIPPQAYQ
;
A
#
# COMPACT_ATOMS: atom_id res chain seq x y z
N MET A 1 -9.88 43.32 0.82
CA MET A 1 -8.53 43.88 0.94
C MET A 1 -7.67 43.38 -0.21
N VAL A 2 -7.17 44.29 -1.04
CA VAL A 2 -6.35 44.01 -2.22
C VAL A 2 -4.97 44.62 -2.01
N GLY A 3 -3.90 43.88 -2.28
CA GLY A 3 -2.54 44.37 -2.09
C GLY A 3 -2.13 45.30 -3.24
N VAL A 4 -1.33 46.32 -2.95
CA VAL A 4 -0.76 47.25 -3.93
C VAL A 4 0.70 47.53 -3.61
N GLN A 5 1.51 47.70 -4.64
CA GLN A 5 2.92 48.06 -4.53
C GLN A 5 3.16 49.43 -5.18
N ILE A 6 3.92 50.29 -4.50
CA ILE A 6 4.30 51.62 -4.98
C ILE A 6 5.83 51.75 -4.95
N GLN A 7 6.42 52.13 -6.08
CA GLN A 7 7.86 52.31 -6.26
C GLN A 7 8.18 53.72 -6.78
N GLY A 8 9.44 54.15 -6.67
CA GLY A 8 9.91 55.42 -7.24
C GLY A 8 9.71 56.63 -6.34
N TRP A 9 9.88 56.48 -5.02
CA TRP A 9 9.58 57.52 -4.04
C TRP A 9 10.73 57.82 -3.05
N ARG A 10 11.98 57.80 -3.52
CA ARG A 10 13.16 57.76 -2.65
C ARG A 10 13.50 59.08 -1.94
N ASN A 11 12.95 60.19 -2.39
CA ASN A 11 13.32 61.54 -1.94
C ASN A 11 12.32 62.15 -0.93
N ALA A 12 11.43 61.35 -0.32
CA ALA A 12 10.43 61.83 0.64
C ALA A 12 10.07 60.77 1.68
N SER A 13 9.38 61.17 2.75
CA SER A 13 8.98 60.25 3.81
C SER A 13 7.81 59.35 3.39
N GLN A 14 7.69 58.18 4.04
CA GLN A 14 6.55 57.27 3.84
C GLN A 14 5.22 58.01 4.07
N GLN A 15 5.15 58.86 5.10
CA GLN A 15 3.93 59.58 5.44
C GLN A 15 3.54 60.58 4.36
N ASP A 16 4.51 61.25 3.74
CA ASP A 16 4.27 62.20 2.65
C ASP A 16 3.73 61.49 1.40
N LEU A 17 4.26 60.31 1.09
CA LEU A 17 3.76 59.48 -0.01
C LEU A 17 2.33 59.02 0.26
N VAL A 18 2.03 58.52 1.47
CA VAL A 18 0.66 58.09 1.84
C VAL A 18 -0.33 59.25 1.74
N ASN A 19 0.05 60.43 2.24
CA ASN A 19 -0.77 61.64 2.15
C ASN A 19 -0.96 62.09 0.70
N PHE A 20 0.08 62.03 -0.13
CA PHE A 20 0.03 62.39 -1.53
C PHE A 20 -0.91 61.47 -2.32
N ILE A 21 -0.79 60.15 -2.13
CA ILE A 21 -1.66 59.16 -2.76
C ILE A 21 -3.10 59.37 -2.32
N SER A 22 -3.36 59.53 -1.02
CA SER A 22 -4.71 59.77 -0.51
C SER A 22 -5.34 61.03 -1.09
N ARG A 23 -4.58 62.12 -1.25
CA ARG A 23 -5.06 63.36 -1.87
C ARG A 23 -5.33 63.21 -3.36
N LYS A 24 -4.51 62.46 -4.10
CA LYS A 24 -4.59 62.33 -5.56
C LYS A 24 -5.66 61.34 -6.02
N SER A 25 -5.79 60.20 -5.34
CA SER A 25 -6.71 59.14 -5.73
C SER A 25 -7.97 59.06 -4.85
N ARG A 26 -8.02 59.79 -3.73
CA ARG A 26 -9.06 59.67 -2.68
C ARG A 26 -9.15 58.28 -2.04
N ILE A 27 -8.12 57.45 -2.19
CA ILE A 27 -8.05 56.10 -1.66
C ILE A 27 -7.18 56.07 -0.41
N ILE A 28 -7.65 55.36 0.63
CA ILE A 28 -6.91 55.19 1.88
C ILE A 28 -6.11 53.89 1.82
N LEU A 29 -4.79 54.01 2.01
CA LEU A 29 -3.89 52.86 2.14
C LEU A 29 -3.93 52.32 3.57
N GLN A 30 -4.02 51.00 3.72
CA GLN A 30 -4.05 50.28 5.00
C GLN A 30 -2.86 49.35 5.13
N ASN A 31 -2.38 49.10 6.35
CA ASN A 31 -1.23 48.22 6.64
C ASN A 31 0.00 48.56 5.78
N VAL A 32 0.37 49.85 5.77
CA VAL A 32 1.49 50.37 4.97
C VAL A 32 2.80 49.86 5.56
N GLN A 33 3.57 49.14 4.74
CA GLN A 33 4.94 48.74 5.03
C GLN A 33 5.85 49.35 3.97
N SER A 34 6.98 49.91 4.38
CA SER A 34 7.98 50.41 3.45
C SER A 34 9.34 49.80 3.71
N ASN A 35 10.10 49.63 2.64
CA ASN A 35 11.51 49.34 2.70
C ASN A 35 12.28 50.51 2.08
N MET A 36 12.90 51.33 2.94
CA MET A 36 13.67 52.51 2.55
C MET A 36 14.86 52.16 1.64
N SER A 37 15.47 50.99 1.85
CA SER A 37 16.66 50.58 1.08
C SER A 37 16.32 50.17 -0.37
N SER A 38 15.12 49.64 -0.61
CA SER A 38 14.66 49.28 -1.96
C SER A 38 13.83 50.38 -2.63
N GLY A 39 13.27 51.31 -1.85
CA GLY A 39 12.35 52.36 -2.33
C GLY A 39 10.98 51.79 -2.73
N VAL A 40 10.54 50.75 -2.02
CA VAL A 40 9.29 50.03 -2.28
C VAL A 40 8.35 50.17 -1.08
N LEU A 41 7.10 50.52 -1.35
CA LEU A 41 6.02 50.57 -0.38
C LEU A 41 4.97 49.51 -0.75
N THR A 42 4.55 48.70 0.20
CA THR A 42 3.43 47.77 0.07
C THR A 42 2.30 48.19 1.01
N ALA A 43 1.07 48.13 0.53
CA ALA A 43 -0.11 48.48 1.31
C ALA A 43 -1.33 47.68 0.80
N PHE A 44 -2.45 47.83 1.49
CA PHE A 44 -3.73 47.24 1.09
C PHE A 44 -4.80 48.32 0.91
N VAL A 45 -5.69 48.10 -0.05
CA VAL A 45 -6.88 48.92 -0.31
C VAL A 45 -8.15 48.11 -0.09
N ARG A 46 -9.29 48.78 0.10
CA ARG A 46 -10.53 48.13 0.58
C ARG A 46 -11.14 47.21 -0.47
N SER A 47 -11.13 47.61 -1.74
CA SER A 47 -11.74 46.88 -2.86
C SER A 47 -10.82 46.75 -4.08
N MET A 48 -11.15 45.84 -5.00
CA MET A 48 -10.44 45.71 -6.29
C MET A 48 -10.62 46.96 -7.16
N LYS A 49 -11.80 47.59 -7.09
CA LYS A 49 -12.09 48.85 -7.77
C LYS A 49 -11.14 49.97 -7.32
N ASP A 50 -10.89 50.07 -6.01
CA ASP A 50 -9.91 51.03 -5.47
C ASP A 50 -8.50 50.70 -6.00
N ALA A 51 -8.13 49.42 -6.10
CA ALA A 51 -6.82 49.02 -6.60
C ALA A 51 -6.61 49.43 -8.07
N GLU A 52 -7.62 49.25 -8.93
CA GLU A 52 -7.62 49.65 -10.34
C GLU A 52 -7.59 51.18 -10.51
N GLU A 53 -8.33 51.92 -9.69
CA GLU A 53 -8.29 53.38 -9.67
C GLU A 53 -6.92 53.90 -9.21
N LEU A 54 -6.29 53.22 -8.25
CA LEU A 54 -4.96 53.56 -7.77
C LEU A 54 -3.88 53.23 -8.80
N GLU A 55 -3.99 52.12 -9.53
CA GLU A 55 -3.06 51.73 -10.60
C GLU A 55 -3.05 52.74 -11.75
N LYS A 56 -4.21 53.33 -12.09
CA LYS A 56 -4.29 54.44 -13.07
C LYS A 56 -3.49 55.68 -12.67
N CYS A 57 -3.14 55.80 -11.39
CA CYS A 57 -2.27 56.87 -10.89
C CYS A 57 -0.77 56.56 -11.10
N SER A 58 -0.41 55.40 -11.65
CA SER A 58 0.97 55.10 -12.05
C SER A 58 1.42 56.10 -13.13
N GLY A 59 2.63 56.63 -13.00
CA GLY A 59 3.17 57.67 -13.88
C GLY A 59 3.08 59.10 -13.32
N ILE A 60 2.41 59.32 -12.19
CA ILE A 60 2.42 60.64 -11.53
C ILE A 60 3.79 60.94 -10.93
N ARG A 61 4.21 62.20 -10.99
CA ARG A 61 5.46 62.66 -10.38
C ARG A 61 5.26 62.98 -8.90
N PHE A 62 6.18 62.50 -8.07
CA PHE A 62 6.25 62.76 -6.63
C PHE A 62 7.71 62.92 -6.22
N ALA A 63 8.04 64.02 -5.53
CA ALA A 63 9.40 64.31 -5.05
C ALA A 63 10.50 64.18 -6.14
N GLY A 64 10.19 64.63 -7.36
CA GLY A 64 11.11 64.60 -8.52
C GLY A 64 11.06 63.32 -9.34
N ASP A 65 10.58 62.21 -8.77
CA ASP A 65 10.55 60.89 -9.40
C ASP A 65 9.15 60.51 -9.89
N THR A 66 9.09 59.58 -10.84
CA THR A 66 7.83 59.03 -11.33
C THR A 66 7.42 57.81 -10.52
N LEU A 67 6.22 57.85 -9.93
CA LEU A 67 5.69 56.72 -9.18
C LEU A 67 5.27 55.61 -10.12
N ARG A 68 5.61 54.37 -9.76
CA ARG A 68 5.08 53.15 -10.39
C ARG A 68 4.19 52.44 -9.40
N ILE A 69 2.91 52.31 -9.74
CA ILE A 69 1.90 51.66 -8.91
C ILE A 69 1.45 50.37 -9.61
N GLN A 70 1.38 49.28 -8.87
CA GLN A 70 0.96 47.97 -9.40
C GLN A 70 0.01 47.28 -8.43
N ILE A 71 -1.05 46.68 -8.96
CA ILE A 71 -1.93 45.81 -8.17
C ILE A 71 -1.19 44.51 -7.88
N ILE A 72 -1.11 44.15 -6.60
CA ILE A 72 -0.63 42.85 -6.17
C ILE A 72 -1.83 41.92 -6.18
N ASP A 73 -2.07 41.30 -7.33
CA ASP A 73 -3.09 40.26 -7.46
C ASP A 73 -2.68 39.06 -6.57
N PRO A 74 -3.55 38.51 -5.71
CA PRO A 74 -3.23 37.33 -4.90
C PRO A 74 -2.95 36.09 -5.77
N VAL A 75 -3.13 36.20 -7.09
CA VAL A 75 -2.86 35.16 -8.07
C VAL A 75 -2.12 35.74 -9.31
N GLY A 76 -1.13 36.63 -9.15
CA GLY A 76 -0.49 37.29 -10.30
C GLY A 76 0.99 37.62 -10.19
N ILE A 77 1.81 36.79 -9.53
CA ILE A 77 3.27 37.01 -9.50
C ILE A 77 3.91 36.52 -10.81
N SER A 78 4.53 37.45 -11.54
CA SER A 78 5.41 37.18 -12.67
C SER A 78 6.54 36.23 -12.28
N GLY A 79 6.62 35.09 -12.99
CA GLY A 79 7.79 34.25 -13.26
C GLY A 79 8.69 33.77 -12.10
N ASP A 80 9.27 34.68 -11.32
CA ASP A 80 10.47 34.41 -10.52
C ASP A 80 10.17 34.41 -9.00
N GLY A 81 9.29 35.29 -8.53
CA GLY A 81 8.90 35.37 -7.11
C GLY A 81 7.90 34.30 -6.65
N ARG A 82 7.11 33.74 -7.58
CA ARG A 82 6.09 32.71 -7.29
C ARG A 82 6.73 31.38 -6.93
N ASN A 83 7.86 31.06 -7.59
CA ASN A 83 8.67 29.90 -7.25
C ASN A 83 9.27 30.06 -5.86
N GLN A 84 9.81 31.23 -5.50
CA GLN A 84 10.39 31.41 -4.16
C GLN A 84 9.37 31.36 -3.02
N VAL A 85 8.21 32.03 -3.13
CA VAL A 85 7.18 31.99 -2.07
C VAL A 85 6.54 30.62 -1.95
N THR A 86 6.26 29.94 -3.08
CA THR A 86 5.70 28.58 -3.05
C THR A 86 6.74 27.57 -2.52
N MET A 87 8.02 27.72 -2.89
CA MET A 87 9.11 26.90 -2.36
C MET A 87 9.32 27.14 -0.86
N ASN A 88 9.13 28.38 -0.39
CA ASN A 88 9.18 28.72 1.03
C ASN A 88 8.00 28.09 1.79
N THR A 89 6.77 28.17 1.27
CA THR A 89 5.61 27.50 1.90
C THR A 89 5.80 25.97 1.93
N ILE A 90 6.31 25.37 0.86
CA ILE A 90 6.60 23.92 0.82
C ILE A 90 7.69 23.56 1.83
N SER A 91 8.76 24.36 1.96
CA SER A 91 9.83 24.08 2.92
C SER A 91 9.34 24.21 4.36
N ILE A 92 8.47 25.18 4.66
CA ILE A 92 7.83 25.35 5.97
C ILE A 92 6.97 24.12 6.30
N LEU A 93 6.08 23.71 5.39
CA LEU A 93 5.21 22.55 5.62
C LEU A 93 6.00 21.24 5.78
N ARG A 94 7.06 21.04 4.98
CA ARG A 94 7.97 19.90 5.13
C ARG A 94 8.70 19.92 6.48
N SER A 95 9.19 21.07 6.89
CA SER A 95 9.89 21.22 8.18
C SER A 95 8.93 20.93 9.33
N PHE A 96 7.70 21.44 9.26
CA PHE A 96 6.64 21.14 10.21
C PHE A 96 6.32 19.64 10.27
N LEU A 97 6.11 18.97 9.13
CA LEU A 97 5.87 17.52 9.09
C LEU A 97 7.01 16.72 9.71
N ARG A 98 8.26 17.04 9.36
CA ARG A 98 9.43 16.32 9.88
C ARG A 98 9.60 16.50 11.38
N ALA A 99 9.33 17.69 11.91
CA ALA A 99 9.39 17.96 13.34
C ALA A 99 8.31 17.20 14.14
N ARG A 100 7.19 16.88 13.48
CA ARG A 100 6.02 16.21 14.07
C ARG A 100 5.95 14.70 13.78
N TYR A 101 6.82 14.19 12.93
CA TYR A 101 6.84 12.79 12.55
C TYR A 101 7.83 12.01 13.41
N ASN A 102 7.33 10.99 14.09
CA ASN A 102 8.11 10.02 14.81
C ASN A 102 8.23 8.74 13.97
N ALA A 103 9.43 8.49 13.44
CA ALA A 103 9.71 7.35 12.57
C ALA A 103 9.65 5.99 13.30
N SER A 104 10.07 5.92 14.57
CA SER A 104 10.04 4.65 15.32
C SER A 104 8.62 4.24 15.68
N ALA A 105 7.77 5.21 16.03
CA ALA A 105 6.35 4.98 16.30
C ALA A 105 5.48 4.98 15.03
N LYS A 106 6.05 5.29 13.86
CA LYS A 106 5.32 5.55 12.60
C LYS A 106 4.13 6.49 12.81
N MET A 107 4.35 7.52 13.62
CA MET A 107 3.30 8.41 14.12
C MET A 107 3.53 9.83 13.61
N LEU A 108 2.49 10.44 13.05
CA LEU A 108 2.48 11.85 12.70
C LEU A 108 1.60 12.61 13.70
N ASP A 109 2.23 13.44 14.52
CA ASP A 109 1.54 14.23 15.55
C ASP A 109 1.11 15.60 15.02
N LEU A 110 -0.15 15.71 14.64
CA LEU A 110 -0.78 16.93 14.16
C LEU A 110 -1.67 17.57 15.24
N THR A 111 -1.34 17.41 16.52
CA THR A 111 -2.10 18.02 17.62
C THR A 111 -1.96 19.55 17.60
N ASN A 112 -3.07 20.26 17.81
CA ASN A 112 -3.10 21.71 18.02
C ASN A 112 -2.38 22.56 16.94
N MET A 113 -2.45 22.14 15.67
CA MET A 113 -1.79 22.85 14.56
C MET A 113 -2.30 24.28 14.38
N VAL A 114 -3.56 24.51 14.71
CA VAL A 114 -4.22 25.82 14.57
C VAL A 114 -3.55 26.92 15.40
N ASN A 115 -2.78 26.54 16.43
CA ASN A 115 -2.02 27.45 17.27
C ASN A 115 -0.50 27.28 17.12
N ASP A 116 -0.03 26.49 16.15
CA ASP A 116 1.40 26.31 15.92
C ASP A 116 2.03 27.63 15.45
N GLN A 117 3.05 28.10 16.19
CA GLN A 117 3.64 29.42 15.96
C GLN A 117 4.21 29.55 14.55
N THR A 118 4.86 28.52 14.03
CA THR A 118 5.46 28.53 12.69
C THR A 118 4.37 28.64 11.62
N LEU A 119 3.26 27.92 11.77
CA LEU A 119 2.16 27.96 10.80
C LEU A 119 1.38 29.29 10.84
N VAL A 120 1.15 29.81 12.04
CA VAL A 120 0.41 31.07 12.27
C VAL A 120 1.22 32.28 11.77
N GLN A 121 2.51 32.36 12.10
CA GLN A 121 3.39 33.45 11.65
C GLN A 121 3.51 33.51 10.13
N ASN A 122 3.46 32.35 9.46
CA ASN A 122 3.48 32.27 8.00
C ASN A 122 2.08 32.40 7.36
N GLY A 123 1.06 32.79 8.13
CA GLY A 123 -0.26 33.16 7.62
C GLY A 123 -1.08 32.00 7.05
N LEU A 124 -0.75 30.74 7.38
CA LEU A 124 -1.42 29.56 6.80
C LEU A 124 -2.88 29.39 7.26
N PHE A 125 -3.25 30.06 8.36
CA PHE A 125 -4.63 30.13 8.88
C PHE A 125 -5.25 31.54 8.80
N SER A 126 -4.64 32.44 8.04
CA SER A 126 -5.06 33.86 7.95
C SER A 126 -6.40 34.07 7.22
N SER A 127 -6.84 33.12 6.39
CA SER A 127 -8.10 33.17 5.67
C SER A 127 -8.74 31.78 5.52
N SER A 128 -10.04 31.74 5.24
CA SER A 128 -10.77 30.48 4.96
C SER A 128 -10.21 29.74 3.73
N THR A 129 -9.83 30.48 2.69
CA THR A 129 -9.25 29.90 1.45
C THR A 129 -7.88 29.28 1.72
N THR A 130 -7.03 29.91 2.53
CA THR A 130 -5.71 29.36 2.87
C THR A 130 -5.85 28.14 3.78
N SER A 131 -6.74 28.23 4.78
CA SER A 131 -7.01 27.15 5.74
C SER A 131 -7.59 25.89 5.08
N SER A 132 -8.44 26.04 4.07
CA SER A 132 -9.03 24.90 3.33
C SER A 132 -8.02 24.18 2.44
N LYS A 133 -7.01 24.90 1.91
CA LYS A 133 -5.93 24.33 1.09
C LYS A 133 -4.76 23.77 1.91
N PHE A 134 -4.63 24.21 3.16
CA PHE A 134 -3.54 23.81 4.05
C PHE A 134 -3.43 22.29 4.21
N PHE A 135 -4.50 21.63 4.67
CA PHE A 135 -4.43 20.20 5.00
C PHE A 135 -4.25 19.29 3.77
N PRO A 136 -4.93 19.51 2.63
CA PRO A 136 -4.63 18.78 1.39
C PRO A 136 -3.17 18.94 0.94
N ALA A 137 -2.61 20.16 1.04
CA ALA A 137 -1.21 20.40 0.70
C ALA A 137 -0.24 19.67 1.66
N LEU A 138 -0.54 19.69 2.95
CA LEU A 138 0.21 18.97 3.98
C LEU A 138 0.24 17.46 3.70
N MET A 139 -0.92 16.85 3.44
CA MET A 139 -1.02 15.43 3.13
C MET A 139 -0.34 15.06 1.81
N LYS A 140 -0.44 15.92 0.79
CA LYS A 140 0.27 15.74 -0.48
C LYS A 140 1.79 15.73 -0.28
N LEU A 141 2.32 16.62 0.55
CA LEU A 141 3.76 16.64 0.85
C LEU A 141 4.19 15.40 1.65
N ALA A 142 3.40 14.99 2.64
CA ALA A 142 3.70 13.81 3.44
C ALA A 142 3.73 12.51 2.60
N THR A 143 2.81 12.38 1.64
CA THR A 143 2.78 11.26 0.68
C THR A 143 3.89 11.34 -0.36
N GLN A 144 4.22 12.54 -0.87
CA GLN A 144 5.35 12.75 -1.78
C GLN A 144 6.70 12.40 -1.14
N ASP A 145 6.87 12.75 0.13
CA ASP A 145 8.07 12.45 0.91
C ASP A 145 8.07 10.99 1.43
N LYS A 146 7.06 10.17 1.06
CA LYS A 146 6.92 8.74 1.40
C LYS A 146 7.02 8.46 2.90
N MET A 147 6.42 9.32 3.73
CA MET A 147 6.40 9.10 5.18
C MET A 147 5.57 7.85 5.51
N ASP A 148 6.16 6.91 6.24
CA ASP A 148 5.53 5.65 6.65
C ASP A 148 4.68 5.86 7.91
N VAL A 149 3.39 6.18 7.72
CA VAL A 149 2.49 6.57 8.81
C VAL A 149 1.45 5.49 9.08
N GLU A 150 1.45 4.94 10.29
CA GLU A 150 0.42 4.03 10.79
C GLU A 150 -0.49 4.68 11.84
N SER A 151 -0.04 5.76 12.48
CA SER A 151 -0.75 6.48 13.54
C SER A 151 -0.79 7.99 13.27
N ILE A 152 -1.97 8.61 13.41
CA ILE A 152 -2.10 10.08 13.29
C ILE A 152 -2.85 10.63 14.49
N ASN A 153 -2.31 11.71 15.08
CA ASN A 153 -2.99 12.48 16.12
C ASN A 153 -3.45 13.83 15.56
N LEU A 154 -4.74 14.12 15.63
CA LEU A 154 -5.41 15.34 15.19
C LEU A 154 -6.20 16.00 16.33
N SER A 155 -5.81 15.74 17.57
CA SER A 155 -6.48 16.29 18.74
C SER A 155 -6.30 17.83 18.82
N ASP A 156 -7.23 18.50 19.49
CA ASP A 156 -7.13 19.93 19.82
C ASP A 156 -7.06 20.87 18.59
N ASN A 157 -7.62 20.46 17.45
CA ASN A 157 -7.60 21.24 16.19
C ASN A 157 -8.91 21.99 15.91
N ARG A 158 -9.88 21.97 16.83
CA ARG A 158 -11.21 22.57 16.67
C ARG A 158 -11.97 22.02 15.46
N LEU A 159 -11.77 20.75 15.11
CA LEU A 159 -12.47 20.09 13.99
C LEU A 159 -13.97 20.00 14.29
N ASP A 160 -14.81 20.40 13.34
CA ASP A 160 -16.26 20.36 13.46
C ASP A 160 -16.90 19.33 12.52
N ASP A 161 -18.23 19.23 12.55
CA ASP A 161 -19.00 18.29 11.73
C ASP A 161 -18.88 18.53 10.21
N ASN A 162 -18.31 19.66 9.77
CA ASN A 162 -18.08 20.00 8.36
C ASN A 162 -16.64 19.76 7.89
N CYS A 163 -15.74 19.41 8.81
CA CYS A 163 -14.35 19.18 8.52
C CYS A 163 -14.15 18.04 7.50
N ARG A 164 -13.24 18.26 6.53
CA ARG A 164 -12.89 17.30 5.47
C ARG A 164 -11.55 16.60 5.68
N TYR A 165 -10.84 16.90 6.78
CA TYR A 165 -9.48 16.40 7.00
C TYR A 165 -9.42 14.87 6.98
N LEU A 166 -10.37 14.20 7.63
CA LEU A 166 -10.40 12.73 7.66
C LEU A 166 -10.67 12.10 6.27
N THR A 167 -11.40 12.79 5.39
CA THR A 167 -11.59 12.32 4.01
C THR A 167 -10.29 12.40 3.22
N GLU A 168 -9.53 13.49 3.38
CA GLU A 168 -8.21 13.66 2.73
C GLU A 168 -7.17 12.69 3.30
N LEU A 169 -7.23 12.46 4.60
CA LEU A 169 -6.38 11.51 5.30
C LEU A 169 -6.63 10.07 4.83
N ALA A 170 -7.89 9.70 4.57
CA ALA A 170 -8.22 8.40 3.99
C ALA A 170 -7.68 8.20 2.57
N LEU A 171 -7.56 9.27 1.79
CA LEU A 171 -6.95 9.21 0.46
C LEU A 171 -5.43 9.08 0.54
N SER A 172 -4.82 9.75 1.52
CA SER A 172 -3.37 9.86 1.67
C SER A 172 -2.76 8.65 2.40
N TYR A 173 -3.46 8.16 3.42
CA TYR A 173 -3.06 7.05 4.28
C TYR A 173 -4.22 6.04 4.42
N PRO A 174 -4.58 5.32 3.34
CA PRO A 174 -5.70 4.37 3.35
C PRO A 174 -5.47 3.18 4.29
N LYS A 175 -4.21 2.89 4.64
CA LYS A 175 -3.80 1.79 5.54
C LYS A 175 -3.59 2.22 7.01
N LEU A 176 -4.05 3.42 7.39
CA LEU A 176 -3.91 3.92 8.76
C LEU A 176 -4.53 2.95 9.78
N LYS A 177 -3.82 2.73 10.89
CA LYS A 177 -4.23 1.83 11.97
C LYS A 177 -4.75 2.58 13.19
N ASN A 178 -4.17 3.73 13.53
CA ASN A 178 -4.53 4.47 14.74
C ASN A 178 -4.85 5.92 14.41
N LEU A 179 -5.96 6.43 14.94
CA LEU A 179 -6.41 7.81 14.74
C LEU A 179 -6.86 8.42 16.06
N ALA A 180 -6.28 9.55 16.43
CA ALA A 180 -6.78 10.38 17.52
C ALA A 180 -7.38 11.67 16.97
N ILE A 181 -8.61 11.97 17.38
CA ILE A 181 -9.34 13.21 17.05
C ILE A 181 -9.98 13.78 18.33
N GLY A 182 -9.32 13.61 19.47
CA GLY A 182 -9.82 14.07 20.77
C GLY A 182 -9.92 15.60 20.87
N ASN A 183 -10.68 16.08 21.84
CA ASN A 183 -10.80 17.52 22.17
C ASN A 183 -11.13 18.41 20.96
N ASN A 184 -12.02 17.92 20.09
CA ASN A 184 -12.53 18.64 18.94
C ASN A 184 -14.01 19.00 19.13
N LYS A 185 -14.65 19.56 18.09
CA LYS A 185 -16.04 20.05 18.11
C LYS A 185 -16.98 19.15 17.30
N ILE A 186 -16.68 17.85 17.20
CA ILE A 186 -17.51 16.89 16.48
C ILE A 186 -18.72 16.56 17.36
N SER A 187 -19.94 16.80 16.86
CA SER A 187 -21.16 16.67 17.66
C SER A 187 -22.13 15.61 17.13
N ARG A 188 -21.95 15.17 15.88
CA ARG A 188 -22.92 14.32 15.16
C ARG A 188 -22.31 13.03 14.66
N LEU A 189 -23.06 11.93 14.75
CA LEU A 189 -22.61 10.62 14.24
C LEU A 189 -22.47 10.63 12.71
N GLU A 190 -23.27 11.44 12.02
CA GLU A 190 -23.24 11.63 10.56
C GLU A 190 -21.89 12.12 10.04
N PHE A 191 -21.07 12.73 10.90
CA PHE A 191 -19.67 13.04 10.60
C PHE A 191 -18.92 11.79 10.11
N PHE A 192 -19.09 10.66 10.79
CA PHE A 192 -18.45 9.39 10.48
C PHE A 192 -19.08 8.66 9.30
N ASN A 193 -20.35 8.91 8.96
CA ASN A 193 -21.00 8.26 7.81
C ASN A 193 -20.26 8.53 6.49
N ARG A 194 -19.60 9.70 6.36
CA ARG A 194 -18.75 10.05 5.21
C ARG A 194 -17.44 9.23 5.15
N LEU A 195 -17.11 8.55 6.24
CA LEU A 195 -15.95 7.66 6.37
C LEU A 195 -16.31 6.19 6.16
N LYS A 196 -17.55 5.86 5.80
CA LYS A 196 -17.93 4.51 5.39
C LYS A 196 -17.05 4.05 4.23
N ASN A 197 -16.53 2.82 4.32
CA ASN A 197 -15.55 2.23 3.39
C ASN A 197 -14.19 2.94 3.32
N LYS A 198 -13.91 3.87 4.25
CA LYS A 198 -12.59 4.48 4.44
C LYS A 198 -11.95 3.90 5.70
N PHE A 199 -10.63 3.98 5.78
CA PHE A 199 -9.84 3.40 6.86
C PHE A 199 -10.18 1.92 7.15
N PRO A 200 -10.11 1.03 6.15
CA PRO A 200 -10.46 -0.38 6.32
C PRO A 200 -9.57 -1.13 7.33
N TYR A 201 -8.45 -0.52 7.76
CA TYR A 201 -7.48 -1.07 8.71
C TYR A 201 -7.45 -0.34 10.06
N LEU A 202 -8.39 0.59 10.31
CA LEU A 202 -8.42 1.33 11.58
C LEU A 202 -8.69 0.36 12.74
N ARG A 203 -7.72 0.27 13.65
CA ARG A 203 -7.69 -0.57 14.85
C ARG A 203 -8.03 0.24 16.10
N GLU A 204 -7.49 1.44 16.23
CA GLU A 204 -7.67 2.30 17.42
C GLU A 204 -8.20 3.69 17.04
N LEU A 205 -9.17 4.17 17.83
CA LEU A 205 -9.76 5.50 17.66
C LEU A 205 -9.88 6.23 19.01
N ILE A 206 -9.34 7.44 19.10
CA ILE A 206 -9.54 8.32 20.26
C ILE A 206 -10.45 9.48 19.84
N VAL A 207 -11.62 9.57 20.45
CA VAL A 207 -12.67 10.59 20.21
C VAL A 207 -13.09 11.33 21.47
N SER A 208 -12.47 11.04 22.62
CA SER A 208 -12.73 11.68 23.91
C SER A 208 -12.66 13.21 23.82
N GLY A 209 -13.48 13.90 24.60
CA GLY A 209 -13.53 15.37 24.63
C GLY A 209 -14.29 16.01 23.45
N ASN A 210 -14.89 15.21 22.56
CA ASN A 210 -15.85 15.71 21.56
C ASN A 210 -17.28 15.72 22.13
N PRO A 211 -18.12 16.72 21.81
CA PRO A 211 -19.53 16.75 22.20
C PRO A 211 -20.31 15.47 21.87
N LEU A 212 -19.97 14.79 20.77
CA LEU A 212 -20.57 13.52 20.36
C LEU A 212 -20.51 12.42 21.44
N VAL A 213 -19.45 12.40 22.25
CA VAL A 213 -19.21 11.37 23.28
C VAL A 213 -19.31 11.92 24.71
N ALA A 214 -19.83 13.14 24.89
CA ALA A 214 -19.89 13.78 26.21
C ALA A 214 -20.70 13.00 27.26
N ASN A 215 -21.64 12.16 26.82
CA ASN A 215 -22.52 11.36 27.68
C ASN A 215 -22.24 9.85 27.62
N ASP A 216 -21.14 9.42 26.98
CA ASP A 216 -20.80 8.00 26.76
C ASP A 216 -21.98 7.13 26.26
N ASN A 217 -22.81 7.71 25.39
CA ASN A 217 -24.03 7.04 24.90
C ASN A 217 -23.66 5.76 24.12
N PRO A 218 -24.09 4.57 24.57
CA PRO A 218 -23.74 3.30 23.92
C PRO A 218 -24.18 3.21 22.46
N THR A 219 -25.29 3.87 22.09
CA THR A 219 -25.80 3.90 20.71
C THR A 219 -24.84 4.62 19.78
N VAL A 220 -24.23 5.71 20.26
CA VAL A 220 -23.25 6.50 19.48
C VAL A 220 -21.97 5.70 19.29
N LEU A 221 -21.45 5.09 20.36
CA LEU A 221 -20.26 4.24 20.29
C LEU A 221 -20.47 3.06 19.34
N LYS A 222 -21.62 2.38 19.44
CA LYS A 222 -22.00 1.32 18.49
C LYS A 222 -22.05 1.82 17.05
N GLY A 223 -22.62 3.00 16.82
CA GLY A 223 -22.66 3.61 15.50
C GLY A 223 -21.27 3.87 14.89
N ILE A 224 -20.31 4.31 15.71
CA ILE A 224 -18.91 4.48 15.29
C ILE A 224 -18.27 3.12 14.95
N VAL A 225 -18.50 2.12 15.81
CA VAL A 225 -18.02 0.74 15.62
C VAL A 225 -18.51 0.16 14.30
N ASP A 226 -19.79 0.35 13.95
CA ASP A 226 -20.39 -0.16 12.72
C ASP A 226 -19.80 0.45 11.42
N ILE A 227 -19.20 1.64 11.51
CA ILE A 227 -18.59 2.33 10.37
C ILE A 227 -17.20 1.77 10.05
N PHE A 228 -16.46 1.32 11.07
CA PHE A 228 -15.08 0.84 10.96
C PHE A 228 -15.01 -0.66 11.31
N PRO A 229 -15.02 -1.57 10.31
CA PRO A 229 -15.18 -3.00 10.56
C PRO A 229 -14.06 -3.65 11.38
N ARG A 230 -12.85 -3.08 11.36
CA ARG A 230 -11.66 -3.57 12.08
C ARG A 230 -11.35 -2.81 13.36
N LEU A 231 -12.23 -1.90 13.80
CA LEU A 231 -12.00 -1.11 15.02
C LEU A 231 -12.11 -2.00 16.25
N ILE A 232 -11.06 -2.02 17.07
CA ILE A 232 -10.89 -2.86 18.27
C ILE A 232 -10.97 -2.02 19.53
N ILE A 233 -10.39 -0.81 19.54
CA ILE A 233 -10.26 0.03 20.72
C ILE A 233 -10.82 1.43 20.44
N ILE A 234 -11.69 1.92 21.33
CA ILE A 234 -12.17 3.31 21.34
C ILE A 234 -11.87 3.92 22.70
N ASN A 235 -11.18 5.07 22.73
CA ASN A 235 -10.82 5.78 23.98
C ASN A 235 -10.14 4.88 25.03
N GLY A 236 -9.30 3.94 24.57
CA GLY A 236 -8.65 2.94 25.43
C GLY A 236 -9.54 1.77 25.88
N GLN A 237 -10.83 1.77 25.55
CA GLN A 237 -11.75 0.66 25.84
C GLN A 237 -11.86 -0.30 24.66
N GLN A 238 -11.77 -1.59 24.95
CA GLN A 238 -11.95 -2.64 23.95
C GLN A 238 -13.44 -2.78 23.56
N VAL A 239 -13.74 -2.65 22.27
CA VAL A 239 -15.11 -2.74 21.71
C VAL A 239 -15.33 -3.98 20.83
N ARG A 240 -14.25 -4.63 20.40
CA ARG A 240 -14.29 -5.91 19.68
C ARG A 240 -13.18 -6.85 20.15
N ASP A 241 -13.40 -8.15 19.99
CA ASP A 241 -12.38 -9.17 20.18
C ASP A 241 -11.42 -9.21 18.99
N GLU A 242 -10.13 -9.01 19.26
CA GLU A 242 -9.09 -8.94 18.22
C GLU A 242 -8.94 -10.24 17.45
N ALA A 243 -8.99 -11.38 18.14
CA ALA A 243 -8.84 -12.70 17.51
C ALA A 243 -10.00 -13.00 16.56
N LYS A 244 -11.24 -12.71 16.96
CA LYS A 244 -12.43 -12.88 16.12
C LYS A 244 -12.40 -11.97 14.88
N VAL A 245 -12.04 -10.70 15.05
CA VAL A 245 -11.87 -9.78 13.91
C VAL A 245 -10.80 -10.30 12.96
N ASN A 246 -9.64 -10.71 13.48
CA ASN A 246 -8.57 -11.25 12.65
C ASN A 246 -8.98 -12.53 11.91
N ALA A 247 -9.74 -13.42 12.55
CA ALA A 247 -10.24 -14.64 11.91
C ALA A 247 -11.28 -14.36 10.79
N LEU A 248 -12.10 -13.31 10.92
CA LEU A 248 -13.07 -12.93 9.89
C LEU A 248 -12.41 -12.36 8.63
N PHE A 249 -11.23 -11.76 8.78
CA PHE A 249 -10.59 -10.99 7.72
C PHE A 249 -9.31 -11.60 7.16
N ASN A 250 -8.92 -12.79 7.62
CA ASN A 250 -7.76 -13.52 7.12
C ASN A 250 -8.16 -14.96 6.78
N PHE A 251 -7.55 -15.51 5.74
CA PHE A 251 -7.67 -16.94 5.44
C PHE A 251 -6.93 -17.78 6.49
N PRO A 252 -7.37 -19.02 6.75
CA PRO A 252 -6.71 -19.92 7.71
C PRO A 252 -5.34 -20.40 7.23
N VAL A 253 -5.02 -20.22 5.95
CA VAL A 253 -3.76 -20.59 5.34
C VAL A 253 -3.02 -19.35 4.86
N VAL A 254 -1.70 -19.37 5.03
CA VAL A 254 -0.83 -18.31 4.54
C VAL A 254 -0.58 -18.55 3.06
N THR A 255 -0.75 -17.49 2.28
CA THR A 255 -0.39 -17.47 0.87
C THR A 255 1.08 -17.82 0.64
N LYS A 256 1.35 -18.66 -0.35
CA LYS A 256 2.70 -19.01 -0.83
C LYS A 256 2.75 -18.89 -2.35
N SER A 257 3.89 -18.44 -2.87
CA SER A 257 4.12 -18.35 -4.32
C SER A 257 4.47 -19.70 -4.94
N MET A 258 5.01 -20.64 -4.17
CA MET A 258 5.43 -21.94 -4.67
C MET A 258 4.84 -23.04 -3.82
N PHE A 259 4.30 -24.06 -4.48
CA PHE A 259 3.84 -25.29 -3.85
C PHE A 259 4.29 -26.49 -4.68
N PHE A 260 4.94 -27.44 -4.04
CA PHE A 260 5.34 -28.70 -4.65
C PHE A 260 4.94 -29.82 -3.70
N GLU A 261 4.22 -30.83 -4.21
CA GLU A 261 3.80 -31.98 -3.41
C GLU A 261 5.01 -32.74 -2.83
N THR A 262 6.09 -32.83 -3.61
CA THR A 262 7.37 -33.44 -3.17
C THR A 262 8.58 -32.59 -3.59
N PRO A 263 9.71 -32.69 -2.87
CA PRO A 263 10.94 -31.98 -3.24
C PRO A 263 11.49 -32.37 -4.63
N ASP A 264 11.28 -33.62 -5.07
CA ASP A 264 11.75 -34.10 -6.38
C ASP A 264 10.97 -33.44 -7.52
N LEU A 265 9.64 -33.30 -7.35
CA LEU A 265 8.79 -32.59 -8.31
C LEU A 265 9.22 -31.13 -8.48
N SER A 266 9.72 -30.49 -7.41
CA SER A 266 10.18 -29.11 -7.48
C SER A 266 11.28 -28.89 -8.51
N LYS A 267 12.34 -29.71 -8.47
CA LYS A 267 13.49 -29.58 -9.39
C LYS A 267 13.07 -29.91 -10.83
N VAL A 268 12.29 -30.96 -11.01
CA VAL A 268 11.82 -31.45 -12.31
C VAL A 268 10.91 -30.40 -12.98
N ALA A 269 9.93 -29.87 -12.25
CA ALA A 269 9.01 -28.87 -12.77
C ALA A 269 9.69 -27.53 -13.05
N ALA A 270 10.57 -27.05 -12.16
CA ALA A 270 11.30 -25.81 -12.36
C ALA A 270 12.18 -25.85 -13.63
N ASN A 271 12.90 -26.96 -13.83
CA ASN A 271 13.72 -27.16 -15.03
C ASN A 271 12.88 -27.23 -16.30
N PHE A 272 11.77 -27.99 -16.26
CA PHE A 272 10.83 -28.09 -17.38
C PHE A 272 10.30 -26.71 -17.76
N ILE A 273 9.77 -25.93 -16.80
CA ILE A 273 9.18 -24.62 -17.07
C ILE A 273 10.22 -23.62 -17.58
N ALA A 274 11.42 -23.59 -17.00
CA ALA A 274 12.48 -22.68 -17.44
C ALA A 274 12.89 -22.96 -18.89
N ALA A 275 13.07 -24.24 -19.25
CA ALA A 275 13.39 -24.64 -20.62
C ALA A 275 12.21 -24.35 -21.58
N TYR A 276 10.99 -24.69 -21.15
CA TYR A 276 9.78 -24.50 -21.95
C TYR A 276 9.56 -23.02 -22.30
N LEU A 277 9.64 -22.11 -21.31
CA LEU A 277 9.45 -20.68 -21.57
C LEU A 277 10.56 -20.08 -22.42
N ASN A 278 11.81 -20.52 -22.25
CA ASN A 278 12.92 -20.08 -23.10
C ASN A 278 12.68 -20.45 -24.57
N MET A 279 12.25 -21.69 -24.84
CA MET A 279 11.88 -22.13 -26.18
C MET A 279 10.60 -21.43 -26.67
N TRP A 280 9.64 -21.18 -25.79
CA TRP A 280 8.39 -20.49 -26.13
C TRP A 280 8.61 -19.05 -26.60
N ASP A 281 9.57 -18.34 -26.00
CA ASP A 281 9.91 -16.96 -26.36
C ASP A 281 10.91 -16.89 -27.52
N GLY A 282 11.83 -17.85 -27.60
CA GLY A 282 12.85 -17.93 -28.66
C GLY A 282 12.35 -18.60 -29.94
N GLN A 283 12.16 -19.92 -29.89
CA GLN A 283 11.78 -20.75 -31.04
C GLN A 283 10.69 -21.78 -30.69
N ARG A 284 9.42 -21.40 -30.87
CA ARG A 284 8.25 -22.23 -30.50
C ARG A 284 8.17 -23.55 -31.25
N HIS A 285 8.72 -23.61 -32.46
CA HIS A 285 8.70 -24.83 -33.26
C HIS A 285 9.42 -25.97 -32.55
N ASP A 286 10.50 -25.68 -31.83
CA ASP A 286 11.30 -26.71 -31.15
C ASP A 286 10.53 -27.34 -29.99
N LEU A 287 9.49 -26.68 -29.47
CA LEU A 287 8.62 -27.26 -28.44
C LEU A 287 7.82 -28.46 -28.96
N LEU A 288 7.60 -28.57 -30.27
CA LEU A 288 6.79 -29.64 -30.85
C LEU A 288 7.35 -31.05 -30.59
N GLN A 289 8.65 -31.16 -30.28
CA GLN A 289 9.26 -32.42 -29.85
C GLN A 289 8.71 -32.96 -28.52
N LEU A 290 8.09 -32.09 -27.70
CA LEU A 290 7.45 -32.45 -26.44
C LEU A 290 6.02 -32.96 -26.62
N TYR A 291 5.46 -32.90 -27.83
CA TYR A 291 4.07 -33.23 -28.10
C TYR A 291 3.97 -34.50 -28.95
N THR A 292 2.96 -35.33 -28.68
CA THR A 292 2.62 -36.54 -29.44
C THR A 292 1.37 -36.32 -30.29
N PRO A 293 0.98 -37.27 -31.15
CA PRO A 293 -0.29 -37.19 -31.89
C PRO A 293 -1.54 -37.06 -31.00
N ASP A 294 -1.49 -37.56 -29.76
CA ASP A 294 -2.59 -37.51 -28.80
C ASP A 294 -2.54 -36.29 -27.88
N SER A 295 -1.42 -35.57 -27.86
CA SER A 295 -1.28 -34.36 -27.05
C SER A 295 -2.28 -33.30 -27.47
N GLN A 296 -2.72 -32.51 -26.49
CA GLN A 296 -3.76 -31.50 -26.69
C GLN A 296 -3.32 -30.13 -26.20
N PHE A 297 -3.57 -29.10 -27.01
CA PHE A 297 -3.42 -27.70 -26.64
C PHE A 297 -4.74 -26.96 -26.80
N SER A 298 -5.05 -26.07 -25.86
CA SER A 298 -6.03 -25.03 -26.10
C SER A 298 -5.69 -23.79 -25.30
N TYR A 299 -6.20 -22.65 -25.75
CA TYR A 299 -6.06 -21.41 -25.01
C TYR A 299 -7.41 -20.70 -24.87
N GLN A 300 -7.54 -19.91 -23.83
CA GLN A 300 -8.72 -19.10 -23.54
C GLN A 300 -8.32 -17.69 -23.13
N VAL A 301 -9.26 -16.77 -23.32
CA VAL A 301 -9.12 -15.37 -22.97
C VAL A 301 -10.15 -15.03 -21.90
N ASP A 302 -9.68 -14.42 -20.82
CA ASP A 302 -10.54 -13.70 -19.89
C ASP A 302 -10.35 -12.20 -20.08
N THR A 303 -11.43 -11.51 -20.47
CA THR A 303 -11.42 -10.05 -20.67
C THR A 303 -11.98 -9.30 -19.45
N THR A 304 -12.17 -9.98 -18.32
CA THR A 304 -12.66 -9.37 -17.07
C THR A 304 -11.67 -8.32 -16.60
N ARG A 305 -12.16 -7.10 -16.31
CA ARG A 305 -11.30 -6.01 -15.83
C ARG A 305 -10.96 -6.23 -14.36
N VAL A 306 -9.69 -6.06 -14.02
CA VAL A 306 -9.21 -6.06 -12.63
C VAL A 306 -9.22 -4.60 -12.14
N GLY A 307 -10.03 -4.31 -11.11
CA GLY A 307 -10.25 -2.94 -10.61
C GLY A 307 -9.04 -2.33 -9.90
N ASP A 308 -8.18 -3.15 -9.30
CA ASP A 308 -7.10 -2.72 -8.40
C ASP A 308 -5.69 -3.04 -8.92
N ALA A 309 -5.55 -3.52 -10.16
CA ALA A 309 -4.23 -3.80 -10.72
C ALA A 309 -3.47 -2.47 -10.90
N PRO A 310 -2.22 -2.33 -10.42
CA PRO A 310 -1.43 -1.16 -10.70
C PRO A 310 -1.29 -1.03 -12.21
N SER A 311 -1.90 0.01 -12.77
CA SER A 311 -1.73 0.40 -14.16
C SER A 311 -0.23 0.40 -14.45
N GLY A 312 0.27 -0.58 -15.20
CA GLY A 312 1.66 -0.60 -15.61
C GLY A 312 2.00 0.70 -16.34
N PRO A 313 3.30 1.04 -16.51
CA PRO A 313 3.73 2.26 -17.20
C PRO A 313 3.17 2.41 -18.63
N MET A 314 2.58 1.34 -19.19
CA MET A 314 2.02 1.29 -20.54
C MET A 314 0.51 1.59 -20.62
N SER A 315 -0.21 1.55 -19.49
CA SER A 315 -1.63 1.92 -19.38
C SER A 315 -1.71 3.43 -19.17
N SER A 316 -1.57 4.15 -20.28
CA SER A 316 -1.71 5.61 -20.37
C SER A 316 -2.96 6.10 -19.64
N ALA A 317 -2.78 7.25 -18.99
CA ALA A 317 -3.72 8.08 -18.23
C ALA A 317 -4.94 8.59 -19.02
N ASN A 318 -5.37 7.91 -20.08
CA ASN A 318 -6.62 8.15 -20.80
C ASN A 318 -7.55 6.95 -20.59
N GLY A 319 -8.53 7.11 -19.71
CA GLY A 319 -9.49 6.09 -19.25
C GLY A 319 -10.46 5.51 -20.29
N SER A 320 -10.05 5.32 -21.55
CA SER A 320 -10.92 4.78 -22.61
C SER A 320 -10.23 3.90 -23.68
N ALA A 321 -8.96 3.51 -23.54
CA ALA A 321 -8.36 2.54 -24.47
C ALA A 321 -8.49 1.11 -23.90
N GLY A 322 -9.54 0.39 -24.31
CA GLY A 322 -9.68 -1.02 -23.98
C GLY A 322 -8.48 -1.84 -24.46
N SER A 323 -8.07 -2.82 -23.66
CA SER A 323 -7.07 -3.83 -24.03
C SER A 323 -7.47 -4.51 -25.34
N SER A 324 -6.50 -4.71 -26.24
CA SER A 324 -6.74 -5.26 -27.58
C SER A 324 -6.61 -6.78 -27.54
N TRP A 325 -7.66 -7.51 -27.93
CA TRP A 325 -7.71 -8.98 -27.82
C TRP A 325 -7.80 -9.69 -29.17
N SER A 326 -7.65 -8.96 -30.26
CA SER A 326 -7.86 -9.42 -31.64
C SER A 326 -7.07 -10.69 -31.98
N HIS A 327 -5.80 -10.77 -31.58
CA HIS A 327 -4.94 -11.94 -31.83
C HIS A 327 -5.38 -13.20 -31.11
N TYR A 328 -6.12 -13.08 -30.01
CA TYR A 328 -6.50 -14.22 -29.18
C TYR A 328 -7.98 -14.61 -29.37
N LEU A 329 -8.89 -13.65 -29.56
CA LEU A 329 -10.33 -13.89 -29.50
C LEU A 329 -10.86 -14.88 -30.54
N SER A 330 -10.23 -14.93 -31.71
CA SER A 330 -10.70 -15.76 -32.84
C SER A 330 -10.82 -17.24 -32.46
N HIS A 331 -9.83 -17.78 -31.73
CA HIS A 331 -9.77 -19.19 -31.34
C HIS A 331 -9.79 -19.43 -29.82
N SER A 332 -10.12 -18.41 -29.04
CA SER A 332 -10.30 -18.52 -27.58
C SER A 332 -11.36 -19.58 -27.21
N ARG A 333 -10.98 -20.63 -26.46
CA ARG A 333 -11.86 -21.73 -26.02
C ARG A 333 -12.45 -21.50 -24.61
N ASN A 334 -12.98 -20.31 -24.35
CA ASN A 334 -13.71 -20.04 -23.10
C ASN A 334 -15.14 -20.62 -23.19
N LEU A 335 -15.39 -21.79 -22.60
CA LEU A 335 -16.67 -22.50 -22.73
C LEU A 335 -17.88 -21.77 -22.12
N LYS A 336 -17.65 -20.82 -21.20
CA LYS A 336 -18.69 -19.93 -20.66
C LYS A 336 -19.16 -18.90 -21.70
N ARG A 337 -18.28 -18.53 -22.64
CA ARG A 337 -18.56 -17.54 -23.71
C ARG A 337 -18.88 -18.19 -25.06
N VAL A 338 -18.25 -19.32 -25.36
CA VAL A 338 -18.45 -20.08 -26.59
C VAL A 338 -19.47 -21.18 -26.31
N SER A 339 -20.69 -21.02 -26.81
CA SER A 339 -21.79 -21.98 -26.58
C SER A 339 -21.85 -23.10 -27.62
N GLY A 340 -21.54 -22.82 -28.89
CA GLY A 340 -21.68 -23.77 -30.00
C GLY A 340 -20.72 -24.96 -29.93
N ALA A 341 -21.25 -26.19 -29.98
CA ALA A 341 -20.46 -27.43 -29.88
C ALA A 341 -19.35 -27.53 -30.93
N ARG A 342 -19.66 -27.25 -32.21
CA ARG A 342 -18.67 -27.24 -33.29
C ARG A 342 -17.54 -26.24 -33.04
N SER A 343 -17.87 -25.02 -32.61
CA SER A 343 -16.89 -23.98 -32.28
C SER A 343 -16.03 -24.36 -31.09
N ARG A 344 -16.59 -25.05 -30.09
CA ARG A 344 -15.80 -25.62 -29.00
C ARG A 344 -14.80 -26.61 -29.58
N MET A 345 -15.26 -27.65 -30.28
CA MET A 345 -14.43 -28.72 -30.84
C MET A 345 -13.27 -28.20 -31.68
N ILE A 346 -13.50 -27.28 -32.62
CA ILE A 346 -12.45 -26.74 -33.51
C ILE A 346 -11.38 -25.92 -32.77
N ARG A 347 -11.69 -25.38 -31.57
CA ARG A 347 -10.74 -24.59 -30.76
C ARG A 347 -9.87 -25.43 -29.82
N LEU A 348 -9.91 -26.77 -29.95
CA LEU A 348 -8.94 -27.68 -29.33
C LEU A 348 -8.02 -28.20 -30.42
N PHE A 349 -6.73 -27.99 -30.22
CA PHE A 349 -5.69 -28.42 -31.13
C PHE A 349 -5.15 -29.75 -30.62
N VAL A 350 -5.21 -30.79 -31.44
CA VAL A 350 -4.77 -32.14 -31.09
C VAL A 350 -3.68 -32.57 -32.06
N GLY A 351 -2.60 -33.10 -31.53
CA GLY A 351 -1.44 -33.52 -32.31
C GLY A 351 -0.50 -32.37 -32.70
N THR A 352 0.74 -32.73 -33.01
CA THR A 352 1.86 -31.81 -33.24
C THR A 352 1.59 -30.74 -34.30
N ASP A 353 0.97 -31.10 -35.43
CA ASP A 353 0.68 -30.16 -36.53
C ASP A 353 -0.32 -29.07 -36.14
N ALA A 354 -1.45 -29.46 -35.52
CA ALA A 354 -2.47 -28.51 -35.08
C ALA A 354 -1.95 -27.59 -33.97
N ILE A 355 -1.16 -28.14 -33.04
CA ILE A 355 -0.53 -27.39 -31.96
C ILE A 355 0.48 -26.39 -32.52
N GLY A 356 1.32 -26.80 -33.47
CA GLY A 356 2.28 -25.91 -34.14
C GLY A 356 1.62 -24.72 -34.83
N LYS A 357 0.52 -24.96 -35.56
CA LYS A 357 -0.30 -23.89 -36.16
C LYS A 357 -0.85 -22.93 -35.11
N ALA A 358 -1.33 -23.44 -33.99
CA ALA A 358 -1.82 -22.60 -32.90
C ALA A 358 -0.71 -21.76 -32.26
N PHE A 359 0.50 -22.30 -32.11
CA PHE A 359 1.64 -21.58 -31.54
C PHE A 359 2.10 -20.41 -32.42
N GLN A 360 2.08 -20.60 -33.75
CA GLN A 360 2.42 -19.55 -34.73
C GLN A 360 1.34 -18.45 -34.82
N ALA A 361 0.09 -18.78 -34.46
CA ALA A 361 -1.03 -17.85 -34.45
C ALA A 361 -1.13 -16.97 -33.20
N LEU A 362 -0.33 -17.25 -32.17
CA LEU A 362 -0.24 -16.43 -30.96
C LEU A 362 0.89 -15.38 -31.09
N PRO A 363 0.74 -14.18 -30.52
CA PRO A 363 1.80 -13.16 -30.52
C PRO A 363 3.11 -13.70 -29.95
N LYS A 364 4.25 -13.20 -30.42
CA LYS A 364 5.54 -13.49 -29.78
C LYS A 364 5.59 -12.85 -28.40
N THR A 365 6.25 -13.51 -27.46
CA THR A 365 6.26 -13.11 -26.06
C THR A 365 7.67 -13.04 -25.49
N GLN A 366 7.79 -12.44 -24.32
CA GLN A 366 8.96 -12.52 -23.46
C GLN A 366 8.50 -12.69 -22.01
N HIS A 367 8.92 -13.79 -21.40
CA HIS A 367 8.82 -14.06 -19.97
C HIS A 367 10.16 -13.69 -19.31
N SER A 368 10.06 -13.22 -18.07
CA SER A 368 11.16 -12.73 -17.25
C SER A 368 11.38 -13.62 -16.02
N LEU A 369 11.08 -14.92 -16.12
CA LEU A 369 11.08 -15.85 -14.99
C LEU A 369 12.45 -15.92 -14.29
N GLN A 370 13.56 -15.97 -15.04
CA GLN A 370 14.89 -16.03 -14.45
C GLN A 370 15.32 -14.69 -13.84
N GLN A 371 14.90 -13.57 -14.42
CA GLN A 371 15.27 -12.23 -13.94
C GLN A 371 14.41 -11.79 -12.75
N ASN A 372 13.13 -12.15 -12.74
CA ASN A 372 12.15 -11.71 -11.75
C ASN A 372 11.25 -12.88 -11.29
N PRO A 373 11.79 -13.88 -10.57
CA PRO A 373 11.04 -15.05 -10.14
C PRO A 373 9.84 -14.72 -9.24
N ASN A 374 9.90 -13.63 -8.46
CA ASN A 374 8.82 -13.18 -7.58
C ASN A 374 7.54 -12.76 -8.33
N LEU A 375 7.61 -12.57 -9.64
CA LEU A 375 6.45 -12.23 -10.49
C LEU A 375 5.65 -13.46 -10.93
N TYR A 376 6.10 -14.66 -10.55
CA TYR A 376 5.49 -15.92 -10.92
C TYR A 376 5.11 -16.70 -9.66
N SER A 377 4.04 -17.49 -9.75
CA SER A 377 3.70 -18.52 -8.76
C SER A 377 3.53 -19.86 -9.47
N MET A 378 3.87 -20.95 -8.80
CA MET A 378 3.82 -22.28 -9.38
C MET A 378 3.33 -23.31 -8.37
N GLU A 379 2.42 -24.16 -8.82
CA GLU A 379 1.93 -25.30 -8.09
C GLU A 379 2.20 -26.58 -8.90
N THR A 380 2.83 -27.57 -8.27
CA THR A 380 3.05 -28.89 -8.90
C THR A 380 2.56 -30.01 -8.00
N ILE A 381 1.76 -30.89 -8.59
CA ILE A 381 1.22 -32.09 -7.95
C ILE A 381 1.47 -33.32 -8.82
N SER A 382 1.51 -34.48 -8.19
CA SER A 382 1.53 -35.77 -8.87
C SER A 382 0.26 -35.93 -9.72
N PHE A 383 0.38 -36.58 -10.88
CA PHE A 383 -0.74 -36.96 -11.73
C PHE A 383 -0.74 -38.48 -11.95
N PRO A 384 -1.16 -39.28 -10.93
CA PRO A 384 -1.10 -40.73 -10.98
C PRO A 384 -1.76 -41.40 -12.19
N PRO A 385 -2.91 -40.93 -12.72
CA PRO A 385 -3.58 -41.60 -13.84
C PRO A 385 -2.72 -41.76 -15.10
N LEU A 386 -1.72 -40.89 -15.30
CA LEU A 386 -0.80 -40.98 -16.42
C LEU A 386 0.67 -41.13 -15.97
N ASN A 387 0.89 -41.49 -14.69
CA ASN A 387 2.21 -41.58 -14.08
C ASN A 387 3.07 -40.32 -14.35
N GLY A 388 2.44 -39.15 -14.23
CA GLY A 388 3.04 -37.86 -14.57
C GLY A 388 2.91 -36.84 -13.45
N MET A 389 3.00 -35.57 -13.82
CA MET A 389 2.81 -34.42 -12.95
C MET A 389 1.90 -33.39 -13.62
N GLN A 390 1.15 -32.67 -12.80
CA GLN A 390 0.42 -31.48 -13.23
C GLN A 390 1.16 -30.25 -12.71
N ILE A 391 1.48 -29.34 -13.61
CA ILE A 391 2.14 -28.06 -13.29
C ILE A 391 1.16 -26.94 -13.63
N THR A 392 0.87 -26.07 -12.67
CA THR A 392 0.18 -24.81 -12.92
C THR A 392 1.17 -23.67 -12.68
N LEU A 393 1.28 -22.77 -13.66
CA LEU A 393 2.13 -21.60 -13.61
C LEU A 393 1.28 -20.34 -13.78
N HIS A 394 1.39 -19.43 -12.83
CA HIS A 394 0.79 -18.12 -12.88
C HIS A 394 1.89 -17.07 -13.08
N GLY A 395 1.64 -16.05 -13.89
CA GLY A 395 2.63 -15.00 -14.06
C GLY A 395 2.25 -13.93 -15.07
N GLU A 396 3.28 -13.33 -15.66
CA GLU A 396 3.18 -12.26 -16.64
C GLU A 396 4.09 -12.49 -17.83
N PHE A 397 3.77 -11.84 -18.94
CA PHE A 397 4.65 -11.76 -20.11
C PHE A 397 4.44 -10.44 -20.85
N ASN A 398 5.44 -10.05 -21.65
CA ASN A 398 5.32 -8.96 -22.60
C ASN A 398 5.09 -9.51 -24.00
N GLU A 399 4.12 -8.95 -24.74
CA GLU A 399 4.01 -9.21 -26.17
C GLU A 399 5.11 -8.44 -26.93
N THR A 400 5.94 -9.13 -27.70
CA THR A 400 7.13 -8.57 -28.35
C THR A 400 6.96 -8.39 -29.86
N ALA A 401 6.14 -9.23 -30.49
CA ALA A 401 5.79 -9.11 -31.90
C ALA A 401 4.40 -9.71 -32.20
N HIS A 402 3.82 -9.32 -33.33
CA HIS A 402 2.59 -9.92 -33.85
C HIS A 402 2.78 -11.42 -34.19
N PRO A 403 1.70 -12.21 -34.28
CA PRO A 403 1.78 -13.61 -34.70
C PRO A 403 2.48 -13.79 -36.05
N GLU A 404 3.23 -14.88 -36.20
CA GLU A 404 3.89 -15.23 -37.46
C GLU A 404 2.88 -15.67 -38.52
N GLN A 405 1.90 -16.49 -38.09
CA GLN A 405 0.82 -16.98 -38.94
C GLN A 405 -0.52 -16.83 -38.19
N PRO A 406 -1.11 -15.62 -38.18
CA PRO A 406 -2.38 -15.40 -37.50
C PRO A 406 -3.47 -16.27 -38.13
N PHE A 407 -4.39 -16.74 -37.30
CA PHE A 407 -5.58 -17.41 -37.83
C PHE A 407 -6.35 -16.47 -38.77
N PRO A 408 -6.97 -16.99 -39.84
CA PRO A 408 -7.81 -16.18 -40.72
C PRO A 408 -8.89 -15.46 -39.93
N GLU A 409 -8.96 -14.13 -40.07
CA GLU A 409 -10.07 -13.37 -39.51
C GLU A 409 -11.35 -13.77 -40.25
N HIS A 410 -12.30 -14.40 -39.56
CA HIS A 410 -13.66 -14.45 -40.06
C HIS A 410 -14.22 -13.02 -40.07
N LYS A 411 -14.14 -12.35 -41.22
CA LYS A 411 -14.92 -11.15 -41.48
C LYS A 411 -16.38 -11.53 -41.33
N SER A 412 -16.95 -11.28 -40.16
CA SER A 412 -18.39 -11.38 -39.94
C SER A 412 -19.04 -10.44 -40.96
N SER A 413 -19.70 -11.00 -41.95
CA SER A 413 -20.46 -10.29 -42.97
C SER A 413 -21.77 -9.71 -42.41
N ASN A 414 -21.89 -9.51 -41.08
CA ASN A 414 -23.06 -8.89 -40.48
C ASN A 414 -22.97 -7.36 -40.59
N ARG A 415 -23.43 -6.87 -41.75
CA ARG A 415 -24.13 -5.58 -41.86
C ARG A 415 -25.32 -5.60 -40.90
N GLY A 416 -25.17 -5.04 -39.70
CA GLY A 416 -26.31 -4.78 -38.81
C GLY A 416 -26.02 -5.03 -37.34
N GLY A 417 -25.43 -4.05 -36.67
CA GLY A 417 -25.25 -4.07 -35.21
C GLY A 417 -24.74 -2.74 -34.70
N ARG A 418 -25.66 -1.83 -34.35
CA ARG A 418 -25.41 -0.46 -33.85
C ARG A 418 -24.76 -0.39 -32.44
N TYR A 419 -23.97 -1.39 -32.04
CA TYR A 419 -23.30 -1.42 -30.74
C TYR A 419 -21.84 -1.88 -30.78
N ASN A 420 -21.18 -1.88 -31.95
CA ASN A 420 -19.78 -2.28 -32.06
C ASN A 420 -18.84 -1.09 -32.26
N ASN A 421 -18.70 -0.27 -31.21
CA ASN A 421 -17.63 0.74 -31.14
C ASN A 421 -16.35 0.13 -30.55
N GLN A 422 -15.95 -1.05 -31.03
CA GLN A 422 -14.63 -1.62 -30.75
C GLN A 422 -13.67 -1.19 -31.85
N SER A 423 -12.96 -0.11 -31.54
CA SER A 423 -11.69 0.37 -32.09
C SER A 423 -11.25 -0.16 -33.45
N ARG A 424 -11.25 0.76 -34.43
CA ARG A 424 -10.35 0.77 -35.61
C ARG A 424 -8.86 0.98 -35.23
N GLY A 425 -8.42 0.47 -34.08
CA GLY A 425 -7.04 0.54 -33.62
C GLY A 425 -6.39 -0.82 -33.85
N GLY A 426 -5.26 -0.85 -34.55
CA GLY A 426 -4.49 -2.08 -34.75
C GLY A 426 -4.22 -2.83 -33.45
N SER A 427 -3.94 -4.13 -33.57
CA SER A 427 -3.69 -5.06 -32.47
C SER A 427 -2.49 -4.63 -31.62
N ARG A 428 -2.68 -3.72 -30.67
CA ARG A 428 -1.60 -3.23 -29.82
C ARG A 428 -0.98 -4.36 -29.00
N LEU A 429 0.35 -4.47 -29.06
CA LEU A 429 1.12 -5.35 -28.19
C LEU A 429 1.17 -4.76 -26.78
N GLU A 430 0.88 -5.56 -25.78
CA GLU A 430 0.81 -5.13 -24.38
C GLU A 430 1.33 -6.19 -23.39
N LYS A 431 1.59 -5.76 -22.16
CA LYS A 431 1.91 -6.65 -21.04
C LYS A 431 0.65 -7.38 -20.60
N ARG A 432 0.76 -8.69 -20.39
CA ARG A 432 -0.34 -9.59 -20.02
C ARG A 432 -0.03 -10.33 -18.73
N SER A 433 -1.08 -10.83 -18.08
CA SER A 433 -0.97 -11.92 -17.12
C SER A 433 -1.49 -13.21 -17.74
N PHE A 434 -1.02 -14.33 -17.23
CA PHE A 434 -1.44 -15.64 -17.71
C PHE A 434 -1.52 -16.67 -16.58
N ASP A 435 -2.32 -17.70 -16.82
CA ASP A 435 -2.28 -18.95 -16.07
C ASP A 435 -2.08 -20.07 -17.10
N ARG A 436 -1.06 -20.92 -16.93
CA ARG A 436 -0.80 -22.03 -17.85
C ARG A 436 -0.70 -23.33 -17.07
N ALA A 437 -1.50 -24.31 -17.46
CA ALA A 437 -1.54 -25.62 -16.82
C ALA A 437 -1.05 -26.68 -17.80
N PHE A 438 -0.12 -27.51 -17.34
CA PHE A 438 0.45 -28.62 -18.08
C PHE A 438 0.14 -29.94 -17.38
N VAL A 439 -0.13 -30.97 -18.16
CA VAL A 439 0.00 -32.37 -17.73
C VAL A 439 1.22 -32.93 -18.45
N VAL A 440 2.26 -33.24 -17.70
CA VAL A 440 3.55 -33.71 -18.21
C VAL A 440 3.77 -35.15 -17.76
N ILE A 441 4.12 -36.02 -18.70
CA ILE A 441 4.35 -37.45 -18.45
C ILE A 441 5.77 -37.82 -18.90
N PRO A 442 6.38 -38.88 -18.34
CA PRO A 442 7.67 -39.36 -18.78
C PRO A 442 7.58 -39.91 -20.22
N GLY A 443 8.53 -39.50 -21.05
CA GLY A 443 8.72 -40.00 -22.41
C GLY A 443 9.90 -40.98 -22.52
N PRO A 444 10.17 -41.48 -23.73
CA PRO A 444 11.30 -42.37 -24.00
C PRO A 444 12.63 -41.76 -23.53
N GLY A 445 13.50 -42.57 -22.93
CA GLY A 445 14.83 -42.15 -22.49
C GLY A 445 14.83 -41.09 -21.38
N GLY A 446 13.73 -40.91 -20.64
CA GLY A 446 13.61 -39.89 -19.59
C GLY A 446 13.29 -38.49 -20.11
N SER A 447 12.90 -38.36 -21.38
CA SER A 447 12.35 -37.11 -21.93
C SER A 447 10.99 -36.75 -21.31
N PHE A 448 10.49 -35.55 -21.58
CA PHE A 448 9.14 -35.14 -21.18
C PHE A 448 8.20 -35.16 -22.38
N ILE A 449 6.97 -35.61 -22.14
CA ILE A 449 5.85 -35.47 -23.07
C ILE A 449 4.79 -34.59 -22.40
N VAL A 450 4.31 -33.57 -23.10
CA VAL A 450 3.18 -32.73 -22.70
C VAL A 450 1.89 -33.39 -23.20
N ALA A 451 1.17 -34.06 -22.33
CA ALA A 451 -0.12 -34.68 -22.66
C ALA A 451 -1.22 -33.62 -22.86
N SER A 452 -1.21 -32.57 -22.03
CA SER A 452 -2.16 -31.46 -22.11
C SER A 452 -1.49 -30.13 -21.78
N ASP A 453 -1.77 -29.09 -22.56
CA ASP A 453 -1.34 -27.70 -22.33
C ASP A 453 -2.57 -26.77 -22.45
N MET A 454 -2.88 -26.08 -21.36
CA MET A 454 -4.00 -25.15 -21.27
C MET A 454 -3.50 -23.77 -20.89
N LEU A 455 -3.69 -22.79 -21.77
CA LEU A 455 -3.28 -21.41 -21.55
C LEU A 455 -4.49 -20.49 -21.32
N LEU A 456 -4.51 -19.75 -20.22
CA LEU A 456 -5.39 -18.61 -20.00
C LEU A 456 -4.60 -17.32 -20.12
N VAL A 457 -5.05 -16.42 -21.00
CA VAL A 457 -4.52 -15.06 -21.13
C VAL A 457 -5.53 -14.06 -20.57
N LYS A 458 -5.06 -13.13 -19.72
CA LYS A 458 -5.89 -12.14 -19.01
C LYS A 458 -5.18 -10.78 -18.93
N PRO A 459 -5.89 -9.67 -18.65
CA PRO A 459 -5.25 -8.38 -18.42
C PRO A 459 -4.15 -8.51 -17.37
N TYR A 460 -3.09 -7.71 -17.50
CA TYR A 460 -2.06 -7.63 -16.47
C TYR A 460 -2.69 -7.31 -15.10
N SER A 461 -2.42 -8.15 -14.10
CA SER A 461 -2.98 -8.05 -12.75
C SER A 461 -1.94 -7.88 -11.64
N GLY A 462 -0.65 -7.90 -11.98
CA GLY A 462 0.45 -7.96 -11.00
C GLY A 462 0.48 -9.29 -10.21
N ASN A 463 1.30 -9.33 -9.16
CA ASN A 463 1.61 -10.50 -8.34
C ASN A 463 1.21 -10.36 -6.86
N LEU A 464 0.38 -9.36 -6.52
CA LEU A 464 0.05 -9.04 -5.12
C LEU A 464 -0.59 -10.22 -4.38
N ALA A 465 -1.34 -11.06 -5.09
CA ALA A 465 -2.03 -12.21 -4.53
C ALA A 465 -1.10 -13.28 -3.96
N TRP A 466 0.20 -13.29 -4.32
CA TRP A 466 1.22 -14.20 -3.81
C TRP A 466 2.53 -13.53 -3.37
N SER A 467 2.54 -12.21 -3.25
CA SER A 467 3.69 -11.45 -2.74
C SER A 467 3.84 -11.68 -1.23
N GLU A 468 4.94 -12.33 -0.82
CA GLU A 468 5.22 -12.59 0.60
C GLU A 468 5.73 -11.35 1.38
N GLU A 469 6.12 -10.27 0.68
CA GLU A 469 6.71 -9.06 1.24
C GLU A 469 5.69 -8.05 1.78
N GLN A 470 4.42 -8.12 1.37
CA GLN A 470 3.38 -7.19 1.83
C GLN A 470 2.73 -7.56 3.17
N ARG A 471 3.36 -8.45 3.93
CA ARG A 471 2.88 -8.84 5.27
C ARG A 471 2.99 -7.65 6.24
N PRO A 472 1.90 -7.20 6.88
CA PRO A 472 2.04 -6.49 8.14
C PRO A 472 2.69 -7.46 9.14
N VAL A 473 3.91 -7.16 9.57
CA VAL A 473 4.49 -7.75 10.78
C VAL A 473 3.67 -7.23 11.96
N SER A 474 2.55 -7.87 12.27
CA SER A 474 1.88 -7.66 13.55
C SER A 474 2.57 -8.51 14.60
N ALA A 475 3.75 -8.06 15.04
CA ALA A 475 4.19 -8.38 16.38
C ALA A 475 3.42 -7.46 17.35
N PRO A 476 2.89 -7.95 18.48
CA PRO A 476 2.37 -7.07 19.51
C PRO A 476 3.57 -6.31 20.10
N SER A 477 3.76 -5.06 19.68
CA SER A 477 4.59 -4.13 20.44
C SER A 477 3.90 -3.94 21.78
N ALA A 478 4.45 -4.55 22.83
CA ALA A 478 4.08 -4.24 24.19
C ALA A 478 4.24 -2.72 24.38
N VAL A 479 3.12 -2.06 24.66
CA VAL A 479 3.11 -0.64 25.03
C VAL A 479 3.96 -0.52 26.28
N ALA A 480 5.13 0.11 26.16
CA ALA A 480 5.93 0.49 27.30
C ALA A 480 5.12 1.50 28.12
N VAL A 481 4.60 1.04 29.26
CA VAL A 481 4.03 1.92 30.29
C VAL A 481 5.20 2.73 30.85
N ILE A 482 5.23 4.02 30.54
CA ILE A 482 6.16 4.97 31.15
C ILE A 482 5.70 5.18 32.60
N PRO A 483 6.51 4.87 33.63
CA PRO A 483 6.17 5.23 35.00
C PRO A 483 6.35 6.74 35.22
N PRO A 484 5.53 7.39 36.04
CA PRO A 484 5.66 8.82 36.32
C PRO A 484 6.96 9.13 37.05
N VAL A 485 7.56 10.26 36.67
CA VAL A 485 8.82 10.81 37.19
C VAL A 485 8.68 11.09 38.69
N GLY A 486 9.40 10.32 39.52
CA GLY A 486 9.51 10.54 40.97
C GLY A 486 10.69 11.44 41.30
N LEU A 487 10.45 12.46 42.13
CA LEU A 487 11.44 13.39 42.66
C LEU A 487 12.56 12.66 43.42
N ALA A 488 13.78 13.14 43.22
CA ALA A 488 14.98 12.73 43.95
C ALA A 488 14.87 13.06 45.46
N SER A 489 15.21 12.10 46.31
CA SER A 489 15.74 12.36 47.65
C SER A 489 16.74 11.28 48.04
N ASN A 490 17.82 11.73 48.69
CA ASN A 490 19.00 10.98 49.09
C ASN A 490 18.74 9.91 50.16
N GLY A 491 19.55 8.85 50.15
CA GLY A 491 20.20 8.41 51.38
C GLY A 491 20.16 6.92 51.74
N VAL A 492 21.37 6.37 51.87
CA VAL A 492 21.83 5.33 52.81
C VAL A 492 21.70 3.86 52.38
N ALA A 493 22.88 3.21 52.35
CA ALA A 493 23.13 1.80 52.14
C ALA A 493 23.22 1.03 53.47
N VAL A 494 22.76 -0.22 53.52
CA VAL A 494 23.27 -1.32 54.37
C VAL A 494 22.99 -2.69 53.67
N PRO A 495 23.88 -3.70 53.74
CA PRO A 495 23.79 -4.96 52.97
C PRO A 495 23.27 -6.16 53.79
N GLY A 496 22.77 -7.20 53.11
CA GLY A 496 22.84 -8.58 53.61
C GLY A 496 21.72 -9.58 53.26
N ILE A 497 22.13 -10.63 52.53
CA ILE A 497 21.84 -12.08 52.71
C ILE A 497 20.38 -12.59 52.63
N GLY A 498 20.18 -13.63 51.81
CA GLY A 498 19.25 -14.73 52.14
C GLY A 498 18.38 -15.23 51.00
N ALA A 499 18.83 -16.30 50.34
CA ALA A 499 17.98 -17.15 49.49
C ALA A 499 17.00 -17.96 50.34
N THR A 500 15.77 -18.20 49.84
CA THR A 500 15.07 -19.49 49.89
C THR A 500 13.89 -19.50 48.93
N SER A 501 13.83 -20.61 48.20
CA SER A 501 12.86 -21.06 47.20
C SER A 501 11.48 -21.42 47.75
N ASN A 502 10.42 -21.14 46.97
CA ASN A 502 9.29 -22.06 46.79
C ASN A 502 8.40 -21.59 45.62
N MET A 503 8.45 -22.27 44.47
CA MET A 503 7.47 -22.13 43.39
C MET A 503 6.77 -23.47 43.14
N ALA A 504 5.45 -23.46 43.25
CA ALA A 504 4.57 -24.50 42.70
C ALA A 504 4.56 -24.42 41.16
N PRO A 505 4.26 -25.51 40.42
CA PRO A 505 4.31 -25.51 38.97
C PRO A 505 3.10 -24.77 38.39
N VAL A 506 3.36 -23.70 37.63
CA VAL A 506 2.37 -22.99 36.82
C VAL A 506 2.34 -23.63 35.43
N ALA A 507 1.20 -24.23 35.06
CA ALA A 507 0.94 -24.67 33.69
C ALA A 507 0.65 -23.43 32.80
N LEU A 508 1.29 -23.34 31.63
CA LEU A 508 1.17 -22.19 30.72
C LEU A 508 0.70 -22.62 29.32
N ALA A 509 -0.33 -21.93 28.84
CA ALA A 509 -0.96 -22.04 27.51
C ALA A 509 -0.13 -21.35 26.38
N PRO A 510 -0.52 -21.45 25.10
CA PRO A 510 0.39 -21.38 23.94
C PRO A 510 0.71 -19.96 23.49
N ASN A 511 1.69 -19.35 24.14
CA ASN A 511 2.53 -18.25 23.63
C ASN A 511 3.73 -18.13 24.58
N GLN A 512 4.64 -19.12 24.59
CA GLN A 512 5.70 -19.20 25.59
C GLN A 512 6.87 -18.28 25.24
N ILE A 513 6.88 -17.11 25.87
CA ILE A 513 8.11 -16.40 26.24
C ILE A 513 8.74 -17.22 27.39
N PHE A 514 10.02 -17.59 27.26
CA PHE A 514 10.75 -18.26 28.34
C PHE A 514 10.65 -17.44 29.63
N PRO A 515 10.51 -18.07 30.81
CA PRO A 515 10.70 -17.38 32.08
C PRO A 515 12.03 -16.61 32.07
N PRO A 516 12.09 -15.37 32.60
CA PRO A 516 13.22 -14.47 32.42
C PRO A 516 14.56 -15.02 32.98
N ASP A 517 14.49 -15.88 33.99
CA ASP A 517 15.61 -16.60 34.59
C ASP A 517 16.17 -17.71 33.69
N VAL A 518 15.32 -18.36 32.88
CA VAL A 518 15.71 -19.37 31.89
C VAL A 518 16.24 -18.69 30.63
N ALA A 519 15.57 -17.63 30.16
CA ALA A 519 16.00 -16.86 28.99
C ALA A 519 17.41 -16.29 29.16
N ALA A 520 17.79 -15.86 30.37
CA ALA A 520 19.12 -15.33 30.67
C ALA A 520 20.24 -16.38 30.63
N LYS A 521 19.90 -17.68 30.75
CA LYS A 521 20.88 -18.79 30.78
C LYS A 521 21.09 -19.47 29.44
N LEU A 522 20.22 -19.19 28.46
CA LEU A 522 20.21 -19.84 27.15
C LEU A 522 20.57 -18.84 26.06
N SER A 523 21.45 -19.24 25.14
CA SER A 523 21.70 -18.47 23.93
C SER A 523 20.43 -18.42 23.05
N PRO A 524 20.29 -17.41 22.16
CA PRO A 524 19.15 -17.33 21.24
C PRO A 524 18.96 -18.60 20.37
N GLU A 525 20.06 -19.28 20.01
CA GLU A 525 20.03 -20.54 19.26
C GLU A 525 19.52 -21.71 20.13
N GLN A 526 19.94 -21.77 21.39
CA GLN A 526 19.47 -22.76 22.36
C GLN A 526 17.97 -22.57 22.66
N GLN A 527 17.51 -21.32 22.74
CA GLN A 527 16.09 -20.99 22.90
C GLN A 527 15.25 -21.51 21.73
N GLN A 528 15.69 -21.31 20.49
CA GLN A 528 14.99 -21.84 19.30
C GLN A 528 14.97 -23.37 19.29
N LEU A 529 16.09 -24.01 19.66
CA LEU A 529 16.18 -25.46 19.73
C LEU A 529 15.22 -26.06 20.77
N VAL A 530 15.15 -25.45 21.96
CA VAL A 530 14.24 -25.87 23.03
C VAL A 530 12.79 -25.75 22.57
N LEU A 531 12.38 -24.63 21.95
CA LEU A 531 11.02 -24.47 21.42
C LEU A 531 10.68 -25.54 20.38
N LYS A 532 11.63 -25.86 19.48
CA LYS A 532 11.44 -26.87 18.44
C LYS A 532 11.24 -28.27 19.05
N ILE A 533 12.09 -28.65 20.01
CA ILE A 533 12.00 -29.96 20.68
C ILE A 533 10.75 -30.04 21.56
N MET A 534 10.38 -28.96 22.27
CA MET A 534 9.14 -28.90 23.07
C MET A 534 7.91 -29.16 22.19
N HIS A 535 7.86 -28.53 21.01
CA HIS A 535 6.75 -28.69 20.06
C HIS A 535 6.62 -30.14 19.56
N GLU A 536 7.75 -30.81 19.29
CA GLU A 536 7.76 -32.17 18.74
C GLU A 536 7.56 -33.27 19.78
N THR A 537 8.12 -33.09 20.98
CA THR A 537 8.10 -34.12 22.04
C THR A 537 6.93 -33.98 23.02
N ARG A 538 6.25 -32.82 23.02
CA ARG A 538 5.23 -32.44 24.01
C ARG A 538 5.74 -32.44 25.45
N LEU A 539 7.05 -32.38 25.66
CA LEU A 539 7.63 -32.22 26.97
C LEU A 539 7.44 -30.78 27.46
N ASN A 540 7.30 -30.62 28.78
CA ASN A 540 7.34 -29.33 29.43
C ASN A 540 8.75 -28.73 29.38
N LEU A 541 8.86 -27.43 29.63
CA LEU A 541 10.10 -26.67 29.49
C LEU A 541 11.29 -27.28 30.24
N GLN A 542 11.07 -27.73 31.49
CA GLN A 542 12.13 -28.27 32.34
C GLN A 542 12.70 -29.58 31.76
N PHE A 543 11.83 -30.50 31.33
CA PHE A 543 12.27 -31.77 30.75
C PHE A 543 12.87 -31.60 29.36
N THR A 544 12.43 -30.61 28.59
CA THR A 544 13.06 -30.33 27.30
C THR A 544 14.47 -29.76 27.46
N ILE A 545 14.71 -28.87 28.42
CA ILE A 545 16.08 -28.35 28.68
C ILE A 545 17.00 -29.50 29.08
N MET A 546 16.56 -30.39 29.97
CA MET A 546 17.34 -31.56 30.39
C MET A 546 17.67 -32.48 29.22
N LEU A 547 16.70 -32.73 28.32
CA LEU A 547 16.93 -33.51 27.11
C LEU A 547 17.94 -32.82 26.17
N CYS A 548 17.85 -31.49 26.01
CA CYS A 548 18.81 -30.73 25.21
C CYS A 548 20.22 -30.80 25.78
N GLU A 549 20.37 -30.68 27.10
CA GLU A 549 21.66 -30.78 27.80
C GLU A 549 22.28 -32.18 27.64
N GLN A 550 21.51 -33.24 27.85
CA GLN A 550 21.97 -34.64 27.68
C GLN A 550 22.34 -34.96 26.23
N SER A 551 21.75 -34.25 25.28
CA SER A 551 22.03 -34.39 23.86
C SER A 551 23.09 -33.41 23.34
N ASN A 552 23.83 -32.74 24.23
CA ASN A 552 24.85 -31.73 23.88
C ASN A 552 24.30 -30.64 22.92
N TRP A 553 23.05 -30.24 23.12
CA TRP A 553 22.34 -29.26 22.28
C TRP A 553 22.30 -29.63 20.78
N ASN A 554 22.35 -30.93 20.47
CA ASN A 554 22.18 -31.45 19.12
C ASN A 554 20.75 -31.96 18.89
N TYR A 555 20.06 -31.40 17.90
CA TYR A 555 18.67 -31.71 17.58
C TYR A 555 18.44 -33.20 17.22
N ALA A 556 19.30 -33.79 16.40
CA ALA A 556 19.15 -35.20 16.00
C ALA A 556 19.38 -36.15 17.18
N ALA A 557 20.39 -35.86 18.01
CA ALA A 557 20.66 -36.63 19.23
C ALA A 557 19.53 -36.50 20.26
N ALA A 558 18.89 -35.32 20.36
CA ALA A 558 17.73 -35.10 21.23
C ALA A 558 16.51 -35.93 20.82
N GLY A 559 16.23 -36.00 19.50
CA GLY A 559 15.17 -36.86 18.98
C GLY A 559 15.39 -38.35 19.30
N GLN A 560 16.64 -38.82 19.15
CA GLN A 560 16.99 -40.21 19.44
C GLN A 560 16.96 -40.53 20.94
N ASN A 561 17.48 -39.64 21.78
CA ASN A 561 17.45 -39.79 23.24
C ASN A 561 16.02 -39.77 23.78
N PHE A 562 15.14 -38.94 23.22
CA PHE A 562 13.72 -38.95 23.55
C PHE A 562 13.04 -40.25 23.15
N ALA A 563 13.28 -40.74 21.93
CA ALA A 563 12.69 -42.00 21.47
C ALA A 563 13.09 -43.19 22.37
N ASN A 564 14.35 -43.23 22.83
CA ASN A 564 14.88 -44.28 23.70
C ASN A 564 14.36 -44.19 25.14
N SER A 565 14.10 -42.97 25.64
CA SER A 565 13.66 -42.74 27.03
C SER A 565 12.14 -42.58 27.19
N LYS A 566 11.38 -42.57 26.09
CA LYS A 566 9.94 -42.28 26.07
C LYS A 566 9.11 -43.11 27.06
N SER A 567 9.46 -44.37 27.29
CA SER A 567 8.77 -45.27 28.24
C SER A 567 9.11 -45.02 29.71
N GLN A 568 10.15 -44.24 29.99
CA GLN A 568 10.68 -43.96 31.33
C GLN A 568 10.37 -42.52 31.80
N ILE A 569 9.83 -41.67 30.92
CA ILE A 569 9.51 -40.29 31.24
C ILE A 569 8.20 -40.23 32.06
N PRO A 570 8.20 -39.62 33.26
CA PRO A 570 7.00 -39.50 34.09
C PRO A 570 5.87 -38.72 33.39
N PRO A 571 4.57 -39.04 33.65
CA PRO A 571 3.45 -38.32 33.03
C PRO A 571 3.47 -36.80 33.24
N GLN A 572 3.96 -36.33 34.39
CA GLN A 572 4.10 -34.91 34.74
C GLN A 572 5.11 -34.14 33.87
N ALA A 573 5.92 -34.84 33.08
CA ALA A 573 6.90 -34.24 32.18
C ALA A 573 6.27 -33.74 30.86
N TYR A 574 5.02 -34.13 30.57
CA TYR A 574 4.32 -33.76 29.34
C TYR A 574 3.36 -32.59 29.56
N GLN A 575 3.14 -31.78 28.52
CA GLN A 575 2.25 -30.60 28.52
C GLN A 575 1.28 -30.59 27.33
#